data_AF-A0AAP9HBP9-F1
#
_entry.id   AF-A0AAP9HBP9-F1
#
_cell.length_a   1.000
_cell.length_b   1.000
_cell.length_c   1.000
_cell.angle_alpha   90.00
_cell.angle_beta   90.00
_cell.angle_gamma   90.00
#
_symmetry.space_group_name_H-M   'P 1'
#
loop_
_entity.id
_entity.type
_entity.pdbx_description
1 polymer ?
#
loop_
_entity_poly.entity_id
_entity_poly.type
_entity_poly.pdbx_seq_one_letter_code
_entity_poly.pdbx_strand_id
1 'polypeptide(L)'
;MKKIIISLFAAILAISLTACGTANKNTEEKKLKKVDFVLDWAINTNHTGLFVAKEKGYLAEEGIDLDIKPAPEDSTSDLIINNKAPFGIYYQDSMANKLSKGAGITAVAAIIEHNTSGIISLKKNNIKEPKDLIGKKYGTWNDPVELAMVKSLITKQGGDASKLNLAPNTDTNSITPLENGLFDAAWIYYAWDGKLAESMNLDINYFYLKDFNKNLDYYSPVIIANNDYLKENKEEAKKVLRAIKKGYVYAIEHPEEAADILIKNAPELKDKRNFIVESQKYLSKQYATNKDRWGEFDANRWNAFYRWINDNNIVEKPLADNTGFSNDYIK
;
A
#
# COMPACT_ATOMS: atom_id res chain seq x y z
N MET A 1 -74.08 36.40 -49.29
CA MET A 1 -74.00 35.38 -48.21
C MET A 1 -72.98 34.33 -48.63
N LYS A 2 -72.12 33.85 -47.70
CA LYS A 2 -70.87 33.06 -47.90
C LYS A 2 -69.57 33.87 -48.10
N LYS A 3 -69.24 34.76 -47.15
CA LYS A 3 -67.86 35.26 -46.91
C LYS A 3 -67.68 35.62 -45.43
N ILE A 4 -67.92 34.67 -44.55
CA ILE A 4 -67.58 34.71 -43.12
C ILE A 4 -67.23 33.26 -42.77
N ILE A 5 -66.23 33.02 -41.92
CA ILE A 5 -65.66 31.71 -41.52
C ILE A 5 -64.39 31.28 -42.30
N ILE A 6 -63.34 32.12 -42.40
CA ILE A 6 -61.93 31.64 -42.49
C ILE A 6 -60.97 32.67 -41.85
N SER A 7 -61.31 33.25 -40.69
CA SER A 7 -60.42 34.25 -40.05
C SER A 7 -60.30 34.15 -38.53
N LEU A 8 -60.73 33.03 -37.93
CA LEU A 8 -60.69 32.86 -36.47
C LEU A 8 -59.75 31.74 -35.97
N PHE A 9 -58.80 31.28 -36.80
CA PHE A 9 -57.83 30.24 -36.41
C PHE A 9 -56.36 30.67 -36.48
N ALA A 10 -56.08 31.94 -36.79
CA ALA A 10 -54.71 32.47 -36.91
C ALA A 10 -54.27 33.39 -35.75
N ALA A 11 -55.16 33.69 -34.80
CA ALA A 11 -54.89 34.65 -33.72
C ALA A 11 -54.61 34.03 -32.34
N ILE A 12 -54.55 32.70 -32.21
CA ILE A 12 -54.22 32.00 -30.95
C ILE A 12 -52.79 31.44 -30.96
N LEU A 13 -52.03 31.61 -32.06
CA LEU A 13 -50.67 31.07 -32.17
C LEU A 13 -49.54 32.06 -31.84
N ALA A 14 -49.85 33.23 -31.26
CA ALA A 14 -48.89 34.33 -31.08
C ALA A 14 -48.67 34.79 -29.63
N ILE A 15 -49.11 34.04 -28.61
CA ILE A 15 -48.92 34.42 -27.19
C ILE A 15 -48.15 33.38 -26.34
N SER A 16 -47.82 32.19 -26.86
CA SER A 16 -47.01 31.21 -26.10
C SER A 16 -45.50 31.38 -26.32
N LEU A 17 -44.98 32.61 -26.16
CA LEU A 17 -43.56 32.97 -26.32
C LEU A 17 -42.85 33.34 -25.00
N THR A 18 -43.40 32.98 -23.83
CA THR A 18 -42.82 33.38 -22.53
C THR A 18 -42.97 32.34 -21.41
N ALA A 19 -42.61 31.07 -21.66
CA ALA A 19 -42.57 30.07 -20.56
C ALA A 19 -41.56 28.93 -20.68
N CYS A 20 -40.65 28.91 -21.66
CA CYS A 20 -39.55 27.93 -21.71
C CYS A 20 -38.22 28.59 -21.33
N GLY A 21 -38.17 29.17 -20.13
CA GLY A 21 -36.94 29.37 -19.37
C GLY A 21 -36.58 28.10 -18.63
N THR A 22 -36.47 26.96 -19.32
CA THR A 22 -35.87 25.75 -18.75
C THR A 22 -34.38 26.00 -18.67
N ALA A 23 -33.92 26.22 -17.45
CA ALA A 23 -32.52 26.27 -17.08
C ALA A 23 -31.74 25.20 -17.85
N ASN A 24 -30.88 25.64 -18.75
CA ASN A 24 -29.68 24.89 -19.08
C ASN A 24 -28.93 24.72 -17.76
N LYS A 25 -29.22 23.62 -17.06
CA LYS A 25 -28.21 23.00 -16.19
C LYS A 25 -27.10 22.63 -17.15
N ASN A 26 -26.19 23.58 -17.38
CA ASN A 26 -24.82 23.27 -17.70
C ASN A 26 -24.39 22.28 -16.62
N THR A 27 -24.51 21.00 -16.95
CA THR A 27 -23.79 19.96 -16.24
C THR A 27 -22.37 20.20 -16.73
N GLU A 28 -21.69 21.15 -16.10
CA GLU A 28 -20.24 21.20 -16.17
C GLU A 28 -19.82 19.80 -15.72
N GLU A 29 -19.42 18.96 -16.67
CA GLU A 29 -18.69 17.74 -16.36
C GLU A 29 -17.54 18.19 -15.48
N LYS A 30 -17.64 17.89 -14.19
CA LYS A 30 -16.68 18.31 -13.18
C LYS A 30 -15.36 17.65 -13.56
N LYS A 31 -14.51 18.38 -14.28
CA LYS A 31 -13.25 17.85 -14.82
C LYS A 31 -12.41 17.35 -13.65
N LEU A 32 -12.27 16.03 -13.56
CA LEU A 32 -11.46 15.41 -12.51
C LEU A 32 -10.01 15.81 -12.70
N LYS A 33 -9.34 16.15 -11.60
CA LYS A 33 -7.90 16.42 -11.63
C LYS A 33 -7.16 15.11 -11.57
N LYS A 34 -6.33 14.86 -12.58
CA LYS A 34 -5.46 13.69 -12.65
C LYS A 34 -4.36 13.77 -11.59
N VAL A 35 -4.17 12.71 -10.82
CA VAL A 35 -3.11 12.57 -9.81
C VAL A 35 -2.44 11.21 -10.02
N ASP A 36 -1.13 11.20 -10.26
CA ASP A 36 -0.37 9.95 -10.42
C ASP A 36 -0.10 9.28 -9.07
N PHE A 37 -0.16 7.96 -9.04
CA PHE A 37 0.14 7.15 -7.87
C PHE A 37 0.96 5.92 -8.27
N VAL A 38 2.14 5.75 -7.66
CA VAL A 38 3.10 4.70 -8.06
C VAL A 38 3.10 3.56 -7.03
N LEU A 39 2.83 2.34 -7.48
CA LEU A 39 2.90 1.14 -6.64
C LEU A 39 4.36 0.74 -6.37
N ASP A 40 4.56 -0.01 -5.29
CA ASP A 40 5.83 -0.58 -4.82
C ASP A 40 6.14 -1.94 -5.46
N TRP A 41 5.13 -2.64 -5.95
CA TRP A 41 5.25 -4.02 -6.44
C TRP A 41 4.19 -4.35 -7.49
N ALA A 42 4.21 -5.59 -7.99
CA ALA A 42 3.08 -6.17 -8.72
C ALA A 42 1.80 -6.11 -7.86
N ILE A 43 0.65 -5.95 -8.52
CA ILE A 43 -0.62 -5.75 -7.83
C ILE A 43 -0.90 -6.92 -6.87
N ASN A 44 -1.13 -6.58 -5.61
CA ASN A 44 -1.46 -7.53 -4.56
C ASN A 44 -2.44 -6.92 -3.56
N THR A 45 -2.84 -7.69 -2.55
CA THR A 45 -3.88 -7.28 -1.59
C THR A 45 -3.47 -6.13 -0.66
N ASN A 46 -2.19 -5.74 -0.59
CA ASN A 46 -1.82 -4.48 0.05
C ASN A 46 -2.41 -3.27 -0.68
N HIS A 47 -2.71 -3.39 -1.99
CA HIS A 47 -3.17 -2.29 -2.83
C HIS A 47 -4.70 -2.17 -2.91
N THR A 48 -5.43 -3.13 -2.34
CA THR A 48 -6.89 -3.27 -2.52
C THR A 48 -7.65 -1.99 -2.24
N GLY A 49 -7.34 -1.28 -1.15
CA GLY A 49 -8.03 -0.05 -0.80
C GLY A 49 -7.91 1.06 -1.86
N LEU A 50 -6.82 1.10 -2.64
CA LEU A 50 -6.65 2.05 -3.74
C LEU A 50 -7.64 1.78 -4.88
N PHE A 51 -7.73 0.52 -5.28
CA PHE A 51 -8.63 0.09 -6.36
C PHE A 51 -10.09 0.17 -5.93
N VAL A 52 -10.40 -0.13 -4.66
CA VAL A 52 -11.74 0.09 -4.10
C VAL A 52 -12.10 1.57 -4.09
N ALA A 53 -11.20 2.46 -3.66
CA ALA A 53 -11.45 3.89 -3.68
C ALA A 53 -11.73 4.43 -5.09
N LYS A 54 -11.07 3.86 -6.10
CA LYS A 54 -11.29 4.19 -7.52
C LYS A 54 -12.62 3.65 -8.03
N GLU A 55 -12.87 2.36 -7.87
CA GLU A 55 -14.05 1.66 -8.39
C GLU A 55 -15.35 2.13 -7.73
N LYS A 56 -15.32 2.43 -6.42
CA LYS A 56 -16.48 2.95 -5.68
C LYS A 56 -16.74 4.44 -5.90
N GLY A 57 -15.90 5.12 -6.68
CA GLY A 57 -16.06 6.54 -7.00
C GLY A 57 -15.65 7.51 -5.88
N TYR A 58 -15.05 7.03 -4.78
CA TYR A 58 -14.64 7.89 -3.66
C TYR A 58 -13.62 8.95 -4.07
N LEU A 59 -12.75 8.64 -5.03
CA LEU A 59 -11.81 9.62 -5.61
C LEU A 59 -12.55 10.66 -6.47
N ALA A 60 -13.51 10.22 -7.29
CA ALA A 60 -14.29 11.10 -8.16
C ALA A 60 -15.17 12.07 -7.36
N GLU A 61 -15.74 11.63 -6.23
CA GLU A 61 -16.46 12.48 -5.27
C GLU A 61 -15.61 13.68 -4.80
N GLU A 62 -14.32 13.43 -4.57
CA GLU A 62 -13.33 14.44 -4.18
C GLU A 62 -12.80 15.28 -5.35
N GLY A 63 -13.21 14.97 -6.59
CA GLY A 63 -12.76 15.62 -7.82
C GLY A 63 -11.42 15.11 -8.34
N ILE A 64 -11.00 13.90 -7.95
CA ILE A 64 -9.71 13.29 -8.29
C ILE A 64 -9.91 12.13 -9.27
N ASP A 65 -9.06 12.08 -10.29
CA ASP A 65 -8.82 10.88 -11.10
C ASP A 65 -7.44 10.33 -10.76
N LEU A 66 -7.39 9.24 -9.98
CA LEU A 66 -6.13 8.64 -9.54
C LEU A 66 -5.61 7.65 -10.61
N ASP A 67 -4.45 7.95 -11.16
CA ASP A 67 -3.76 7.13 -12.15
C ASP A 67 -2.74 6.23 -11.45
N ILE A 68 -3.17 5.01 -11.12
CA ILE A 68 -2.39 4.01 -10.39
C ILE A 68 -1.51 3.26 -11.39
N LYS A 69 -0.19 3.30 -11.19
CA LYS A 69 0.81 2.70 -12.08
C LYS A 69 1.80 1.84 -11.30
N PRO A 70 2.27 0.72 -11.87
CA PRO A 70 3.44 0.04 -11.34
C PRO A 70 4.69 0.93 -11.49
N ALA A 71 5.64 0.80 -10.56
CA ALA A 71 6.98 1.34 -10.78
C ALA A 71 7.77 0.46 -11.77
N PRO A 72 8.63 1.05 -12.60
CA PRO A 72 9.72 0.31 -13.24
C PRO A 72 10.70 -0.15 -12.15
N GLU A 73 10.89 -1.47 -11.98
CA GLU A 73 11.79 -2.03 -10.96
C GLU A 73 11.49 -1.42 -9.56
N ASP A 74 12.50 -1.28 -8.70
CA ASP A 74 12.37 -0.72 -7.34
C ASP A 74 12.48 0.81 -7.31
N SER A 75 11.94 1.51 -8.32
CA SER A 75 12.16 2.96 -8.51
C SER A 75 11.13 3.87 -7.84
N THR A 76 10.12 3.33 -7.13
CA THR A 76 9.02 4.12 -6.55
C THR A 76 9.51 5.32 -5.75
N SER A 77 10.39 5.09 -4.77
CA SER A 77 10.89 6.17 -3.92
C SER A 77 11.64 7.24 -4.72
N ASP A 78 12.42 6.87 -5.72
CA ASP A 78 13.17 7.81 -6.56
C ASP A 78 12.24 8.62 -7.48
N LEU A 79 11.16 8.03 -7.99
CA LEU A 79 10.13 8.77 -8.74
C LEU A 79 9.44 9.82 -7.86
N ILE A 80 9.13 9.49 -6.61
CA ILE A 80 8.52 10.44 -5.67
C ILE A 80 9.52 11.53 -5.27
N ILE A 81 10.76 11.17 -4.91
CA ILE A 81 11.82 12.13 -4.54
C ILE A 81 12.06 13.13 -5.67
N ASN A 82 12.12 12.67 -6.92
CA ASN A 82 12.38 13.51 -8.09
C ASN A 82 11.13 14.19 -8.67
N ASN A 83 10.03 14.23 -7.90
CA ASN A 83 8.77 14.87 -8.26
C ASN A 83 8.18 14.40 -9.62
N LYS A 84 8.36 13.11 -9.93
CA LYS A 84 7.78 12.45 -11.13
C LYS A 84 6.38 11.89 -10.88
N ALA A 85 6.05 11.64 -9.63
CA ALA A 85 4.69 11.38 -9.16
C ALA A 85 4.55 11.92 -7.72
N PRO A 86 3.34 12.35 -7.33
CA PRO A 86 3.12 12.93 -6.01
C PRO A 86 3.02 11.90 -4.88
N PHE A 87 2.52 10.70 -5.18
CA PHE A 87 2.31 9.62 -4.21
C PHE A 87 2.86 8.29 -4.70
N GLY A 88 3.29 7.46 -3.75
CA GLY A 88 3.56 6.06 -4.02
C GLY A 88 3.50 5.20 -2.77
N ILE A 89 3.62 3.89 -2.95
CA ILE A 89 3.79 2.95 -1.84
C ILE A 89 5.28 2.70 -1.61
N TYR A 90 5.66 2.59 -0.34
CA TYR A 90 7.02 2.25 0.06
C TYR A 90 7.03 1.65 1.46
N TYR A 91 8.19 1.60 2.10
CA TYR A 91 8.39 0.86 3.35
C TYR A 91 9.19 1.71 4.36
N GLN A 92 8.79 1.73 5.64
CA GLN A 92 9.45 2.57 6.64
C GLN A 92 10.95 2.21 6.80
N ASP A 93 11.29 0.92 6.72
CA ASP A 93 12.64 0.39 6.75
C ASP A 93 13.48 0.91 5.57
N SER A 94 12.99 0.78 4.34
CA SER A 94 13.70 1.28 3.16
C SER A 94 13.74 2.81 3.08
N MET A 95 12.81 3.52 3.75
CA MET A 95 12.87 4.99 3.89
C MET A 95 14.08 5.44 4.72
N ALA A 96 14.54 4.65 5.70
CA ALA A 96 15.57 5.06 6.64
C ALA A 96 16.85 5.55 5.92
N ASN A 97 17.33 4.79 4.94
CA ASN A 97 18.53 5.12 4.15
C ASN A 97 18.34 6.34 3.24
N LYS A 98 17.12 6.56 2.73
CA LYS A 98 16.81 7.73 1.88
C LYS A 98 16.72 8.99 2.76
N LEU A 99 16.01 8.92 3.88
CA LEU A 99 15.84 10.01 4.83
C LEU A 99 17.17 10.41 5.50
N SER A 100 18.05 9.45 5.81
CA SER A 100 19.39 9.76 6.35
C SER A 100 20.24 10.57 5.37
N LYS A 101 19.92 10.53 4.08
CA LYS A 101 20.57 11.31 3.02
C LYS A 101 19.83 12.60 2.67
N GLY A 102 18.77 12.93 3.41
CA GLY A 102 17.98 14.16 3.23
C GLY A 102 16.92 14.07 2.12
N ALA A 103 16.47 12.86 1.75
CA ALA A 103 15.41 12.70 0.75
C ALA A 103 14.12 13.43 1.13
N GLY A 104 13.55 14.18 0.18
CA GLY A 104 12.35 14.99 0.35
C GLY A 104 11.03 14.21 0.26
N ILE A 105 10.87 13.16 1.06
CA ILE A 105 9.65 12.35 1.12
C ILE A 105 9.10 12.25 2.55
N THR A 106 7.78 12.08 2.65
CA THR A 106 7.05 11.89 3.91
C THR A 106 6.05 10.75 3.78
N ALA A 107 6.02 9.83 4.73
CA ALA A 107 4.95 8.85 4.87
C ALA A 107 3.68 9.55 5.40
N VAL A 108 2.57 9.37 4.69
CA VAL A 108 1.31 10.09 4.95
C VAL A 108 0.14 9.17 5.31
N ALA A 109 0.29 7.85 5.13
CA ALA A 109 -0.62 6.86 5.68
C ALA A 109 0.07 5.49 5.87
N ALA A 110 -0.19 4.81 6.98
CA ALA A 110 0.13 3.40 7.15
C ALA A 110 -0.92 2.51 6.44
N ILE A 111 -0.48 1.60 5.56
CA ILE A 111 -1.44 0.69 4.89
C ILE A 111 -1.89 -0.41 5.86
N ILE A 112 -0.93 -0.96 6.61
CA ILE A 112 -1.14 -1.99 7.63
C ILE A 112 -0.72 -1.41 8.98
N GLU A 113 -1.54 -1.59 10.02
CA GLU A 113 -1.29 -0.98 11.33
C GLU A 113 -0.09 -1.61 12.05
N HIS A 114 0.05 -2.93 12.03
CA HIS A 114 1.17 -3.64 12.66
C HIS A 114 1.98 -4.39 11.62
N ASN A 115 3.29 -4.54 11.84
CA ASN A 115 4.13 -5.26 10.88
C ASN A 115 3.62 -6.71 10.72
N THR A 116 3.25 -7.09 9.50
CA THR A 116 2.81 -8.44 9.16
C THR A 116 3.85 -9.22 8.39
N SER A 117 5.06 -8.67 8.28
CA SER A 117 6.19 -9.33 7.66
C SER A 117 6.96 -10.21 8.64
N GLY A 118 7.64 -11.21 8.10
CA GLY A 118 8.25 -12.28 8.87
C GLY A 118 9.00 -13.26 8.00
N ILE A 119 9.63 -14.24 8.66
CA ILE A 119 10.43 -15.24 7.97
C ILE A 119 9.57 -16.48 7.74
N ILE A 120 9.50 -16.91 6.49
CA ILE A 120 8.86 -18.16 6.08
C ILE A 120 9.90 -19.22 5.77
N SER A 121 9.59 -20.48 6.05
CA SER A 121 10.33 -21.65 5.59
C SER A 121 9.41 -22.84 5.38
N LEU A 122 9.86 -23.88 4.67
CA LEU A 122 9.16 -25.17 4.67
C LEU A 122 9.43 -25.90 5.99
N LYS A 123 8.43 -26.61 6.54
CA LYS A 123 8.59 -27.38 7.80
C LYS A 123 9.78 -28.34 7.74
N LYS A 124 10.03 -28.96 6.59
CA LYS A 124 11.16 -29.87 6.35
C LYS A 124 12.53 -29.23 6.62
N ASN A 125 12.64 -27.90 6.53
CA ASN A 125 13.88 -27.16 6.78
C ASN A 125 14.16 -26.95 8.26
N ASN A 126 13.17 -27.21 9.15
CA ASN A 126 13.25 -27.08 10.60
C ASN A 126 13.65 -25.68 11.10
N ILE A 127 13.17 -24.62 10.46
CA ILE A 127 13.41 -23.23 10.86
C ILE A 127 12.14 -22.69 11.53
N LYS A 128 12.15 -22.57 12.86
CA LYS A 128 10.99 -22.14 13.66
C LYS A 128 11.20 -20.82 14.38
N GLU A 129 12.45 -20.42 14.54
CA GLU A 129 12.85 -19.18 15.19
C GLU A 129 14.18 -18.64 14.58
N PRO A 130 14.55 -17.37 14.82
CA PRO A 130 15.70 -16.74 14.17
C PRO A 130 17.01 -17.52 14.24
N LYS A 131 17.38 -18.11 15.38
CA LYS A 131 18.64 -18.88 15.53
C LYS A 131 18.72 -20.09 14.59
N ASP A 132 17.59 -20.63 14.14
CA ASP A 132 17.55 -21.79 13.25
C ASP A 132 18.00 -21.45 11.82
N LEU A 133 18.15 -20.16 11.51
CA LEU A 133 18.72 -19.68 10.24
C LEU A 133 20.23 -19.93 10.14
N ILE A 134 20.92 -20.25 11.24
CA ILE A 134 22.37 -20.51 11.23
C ILE A 134 22.67 -21.73 10.37
N GLY A 135 23.58 -21.54 9.40
CA GLY A 135 23.94 -22.60 8.45
C GLY A 135 22.89 -22.87 7.36
N LYS A 136 21.75 -22.17 7.37
CA LYS A 136 20.72 -22.23 6.33
C LYS A 136 20.99 -21.20 5.24
N LYS A 137 20.43 -21.41 4.06
CA LYS A 137 20.38 -20.42 2.98
C LYS A 137 19.18 -19.50 3.19
N TYR A 138 19.44 -18.22 3.39
CA TYR A 138 18.43 -17.18 3.51
C TYR A 138 18.31 -16.42 2.19
N GLY A 139 17.12 -16.43 1.60
CA GLY A 139 16.74 -15.65 0.43
C GLY A 139 16.63 -14.18 0.81
N THR A 140 17.50 -13.35 0.22
CA THR A 140 17.60 -11.93 0.55
C THR A 140 17.39 -11.02 -0.64
N TRP A 141 16.83 -9.85 -0.39
CA TRP A 141 16.76 -8.72 -1.33
C TRP A 141 18.06 -7.90 -1.33
N ASN A 142 19.04 -8.29 -0.50
CA ASN A 142 20.32 -7.63 -0.30
C ASN A 142 20.19 -6.19 0.21
N ASP A 143 19.10 -5.89 0.93
CA ASP A 143 18.92 -4.60 1.59
C ASP A 143 19.70 -4.55 2.92
N PRO A 144 20.48 -3.48 3.19
CA PRO A 144 21.24 -3.37 4.44
C PRO A 144 20.40 -3.41 5.71
N VAL A 145 19.18 -2.84 5.68
CA VAL A 145 18.26 -2.82 6.83
C VAL A 145 17.68 -4.22 7.05
N GLU A 146 17.25 -4.90 5.98
CA GLU A 146 16.85 -6.31 6.02
C GLU A 146 17.93 -7.18 6.69
N LEU A 147 19.16 -7.13 6.16
CA LEU A 147 20.25 -7.95 6.66
C LEU A 147 20.57 -7.63 8.12
N ALA A 148 20.53 -6.36 8.52
CA ALA A 148 20.73 -5.95 9.90
C ALA A 148 19.61 -6.47 10.83
N MET A 149 18.35 -6.42 10.39
CA MET A 149 17.21 -6.96 11.15
C MET A 149 17.41 -8.46 11.40
N VAL A 150 17.60 -9.25 10.34
CA VAL A 150 17.76 -10.70 10.43
C VAL A 150 18.96 -11.08 11.32
N LYS A 151 20.12 -10.44 11.10
CA LYS A 151 21.31 -10.67 11.91
C LYS A 151 21.09 -10.31 13.38
N SER A 152 20.39 -9.22 13.68
CA SER A 152 20.08 -8.83 15.07
C SER A 152 19.21 -9.86 15.77
N LEU A 153 18.24 -10.46 15.05
CA LEU A 153 17.34 -11.46 15.60
C LEU A 153 18.09 -12.76 15.92
N ILE A 154 19.00 -13.18 15.03
CA ILE A 154 19.90 -14.33 15.26
C ILE A 154 20.77 -14.08 16.51
N THR A 155 21.46 -12.94 16.56
CA THR A 155 22.35 -12.57 17.67
C THR A 155 21.62 -12.49 19.01
N LYS A 156 20.40 -11.95 19.03
CA LYS A 156 19.58 -11.83 20.25
C LYS A 156 19.25 -13.20 20.87
N GLN A 157 19.22 -14.25 20.07
CA GLN A 157 19.02 -15.63 20.54
C GLN A 157 20.33 -16.38 20.84
N GLY A 158 21.47 -15.67 20.92
CA GLY A 158 22.79 -16.25 21.15
C GLY A 158 23.42 -16.88 19.91
N GLY A 159 22.83 -16.64 18.74
CA GLY A 159 23.31 -17.16 17.46
C GLY A 159 24.47 -16.37 16.87
N ASP A 160 25.32 -17.05 16.10
CA ASP A 160 26.39 -16.41 15.33
C ASP A 160 25.87 -16.00 13.94
N ALA A 161 25.48 -14.73 13.82
CA ALA A 161 24.91 -14.16 12.60
C ALA A 161 25.90 -14.12 11.41
N SER A 162 27.21 -14.30 11.64
CA SER A 162 28.20 -14.39 10.56
C SER A 162 28.08 -15.70 9.75
N LYS A 163 27.41 -16.70 10.30
CA LYS A 163 27.15 -18.01 9.67
C LYS A 163 25.84 -18.08 8.88
N LEU A 164 25.22 -16.93 8.63
CA LEU A 164 24.05 -16.84 7.76
C LEU A 164 24.51 -16.92 6.29
N ASN A 165 24.08 -17.94 5.56
CA ASN A 165 24.37 -18.03 4.12
C ASN A 165 23.30 -17.26 3.35
N LEU A 166 23.72 -16.40 2.43
CA LEU A 166 22.80 -15.59 1.64
C LEU A 166 22.61 -16.18 0.25
N ALA A 167 21.38 -16.14 -0.25
CA ALA A 167 21.03 -16.45 -1.62
C ALA A 167 20.15 -15.31 -2.18
N PRO A 168 20.32 -14.91 -3.45
CA PRO A 168 19.51 -13.84 -4.02
C PRO A 168 18.05 -14.28 -4.13
N ASN A 169 17.13 -13.41 -3.72
CA ASN A 169 15.70 -13.53 -4.01
C ASN A 169 15.34 -12.53 -5.11
N THR A 170 15.04 -13.03 -6.31
CA THR A 170 14.83 -12.21 -7.51
C THR A 170 13.45 -12.37 -8.13
N ASP A 171 12.65 -13.30 -7.60
CA ASP A 171 11.34 -13.63 -8.14
C ASP A 171 10.26 -12.72 -7.55
N THR A 172 9.11 -12.62 -8.24
CA THR A 172 7.97 -11.81 -7.81
C THR A 172 7.26 -12.33 -6.55
N ASN A 173 7.61 -13.55 -6.12
CA ASN A 173 7.21 -14.18 -4.87
C ASN A 173 8.35 -15.06 -4.34
N SER A 174 8.40 -15.26 -3.03
CA SER A 174 9.46 -16.06 -2.40
C SER A 174 9.12 -17.55 -2.29
N ILE A 175 7.88 -17.95 -2.59
CA ILE A 175 7.38 -19.32 -2.39
C ILE A 175 7.92 -20.27 -3.45
N THR A 176 7.92 -19.87 -4.72
CA THR A 176 8.45 -20.71 -5.81
C THR A 176 9.95 -21.01 -5.63
N PRO A 177 10.84 -20.03 -5.36
CA PRO A 177 12.24 -20.31 -5.03
C PRO A 177 12.45 -21.20 -3.80
N LEU A 178 11.64 -21.00 -2.75
CA LEU A 178 11.68 -21.77 -1.51
C LEU A 178 11.33 -23.25 -1.77
N GLU A 179 10.29 -23.51 -2.57
CA GLU A 179 9.86 -24.85 -2.95
C GLU A 179 10.94 -25.57 -3.77
N ASN A 180 11.55 -24.85 -4.71
CA ASN A 180 12.63 -25.32 -5.57
C ASN A 180 13.98 -25.48 -4.83
N GLY A 181 14.06 -25.11 -3.55
CA GLY A 181 15.27 -25.25 -2.74
C GLY A 181 16.40 -24.30 -3.11
N LEU A 182 16.08 -23.16 -3.75
CA LEU A 182 17.06 -22.10 -4.00
C LEU A 182 17.56 -21.49 -2.69
N PHE A 183 16.65 -21.36 -1.73
CA PHE A 183 16.94 -21.01 -0.34
C PHE A 183 15.99 -21.73 0.63
N ASP A 184 16.37 -21.77 1.90
CA ASP A 184 15.66 -22.51 2.95
C ASP A 184 14.62 -21.64 3.69
N ALA A 185 14.79 -20.32 3.65
CA ALA A 185 13.90 -19.34 4.26
C ALA A 185 13.97 -17.99 3.53
N ALA A 186 12.93 -17.17 3.64
CA ALA A 186 12.90 -15.81 3.09
C ALA A 186 12.05 -14.87 3.94
N TRP A 187 12.31 -13.57 3.84
CA TRP A 187 11.47 -12.52 4.42
C TRP A 187 10.33 -12.16 3.48
N ILE A 188 9.10 -12.20 4.00
CA ILE A 188 7.87 -12.04 3.23
C ILE A 188 6.81 -11.23 3.98
N TYR A 189 5.74 -10.84 3.28
CA TYR A 189 4.45 -10.49 3.90
C TYR A 189 3.56 -11.72 4.02
N TYR A 190 3.05 -12.01 5.22
CA TYR A 190 2.19 -13.17 5.44
C TYR A 190 0.93 -13.16 4.57
N ALA A 191 0.34 -11.97 4.39
CA ALA A 191 -0.86 -11.78 3.60
C ALA A 191 -0.70 -12.25 2.15
N TRP A 192 0.50 -12.20 1.59
CA TRP A 192 0.74 -12.56 0.20
C TRP A 192 1.41 -13.93 0.09
N ASP A 193 2.71 -14.01 0.33
CA ASP A 193 3.47 -15.25 0.17
C ASP A 193 3.04 -16.32 1.19
N GLY A 194 2.70 -15.94 2.43
CA GLY A 194 2.17 -16.88 3.42
C GLY A 194 0.85 -17.51 2.97
N LYS A 195 -0.07 -16.69 2.45
CA LYS A 195 -1.35 -17.15 1.89
C LYS A 195 -1.20 -17.90 0.56
N LEU A 196 -0.19 -17.56 -0.24
CA LEU A 196 0.13 -18.29 -1.46
C LEU A 196 0.60 -19.71 -1.09
N ALA A 197 1.49 -19.83 -0.12
CA ALA A 197 1.95 -21.12 0.38
C ALA A 197 0.80 -21.98 0.95
N GLU A 198 -0.12 -21.38 1.72
CA GLU A 198 -1.34 -22.06 2.19
C GLU A 198 -2.20 -22.55 1.01
N SER A 199 -2.38 -21.71 -0.03
CA SER A 199 -3.18 -22.08 -1.21
C SER A 199 -2.57 -23.23 -2.03
N MET A 200 -1.25 -23.40 -1.94
CA MET A 200 -0.49 -24.49 -2.54
C MET A 200 -0.42 -25.73 -1.63
N ASN A 201 -1.07 -25.71 -0.46
CA ASN A 201 -1.01 -26.75 0.57
C ASN A 201 0.42 -27.07 1.03
N LEU A 202 1.30 -26.05 1.07
CA LEU A 202 2.66 -26.22 1.56
C LEU A 202 2.68 -26.26 3.10
N ASP A 203 3.40 -27.23 3.64
CA ASP A 203 3.71 -27.29 5.05
C ASP A 203 4.79 -26.26 5.40
N ILE A 204 4.38 -25.12 5.96
CA ILE A 204 5.27 -24.00 6.31
C ILE A 204 5.50 -23.84 7.81
N ASN A 205 6.66 -23.30 8.17
CA ASN A 205 6.84 -22.55 9.40
C ASN A 205 6.86 -21.06 9.04
N TYR A 206 6.33 -20.24 9.93
CA TYR A 206 6.39 -18.79 9.78
C TYR A 206 6.49 -18.13 11.16
N PHE A 207 7.28 -17.07 11.25
CA PHE A 207 7.32 -16.25 12.45
C PHE A 207 7.47 -14.76 12.13
N TYR A 208 6.74 -13.90 12.85
CA TYR A 208 6.80 -12.45 12.65
C TYR A 208 8.08 -11.88 13.25
N LEU A 209 8.66 -10.86 12.60
CA LEU A 209 9.84 -10.17 13.14
C LEU A 209 9.55 -9.49 14.49
N LYS A 210 8.36 -8.89 14.62
CA LYS A 210 7.92 -8.16 15.81
C LYS A 210 7.83 -9.02 17.07
N ASP A 211 7.60 -10.33 16.94
CA ASP A 211 7.49 -11.25 18.07
C ASP A 211 8.85 -11.46 18.76
N PHE A 212 9.96 -11.29 18.03
CA PHE A 212 11.32 -11.42 18.57
C PHE A 212 11.95 -10.07 18.92
N ASN A 213 11.49 -8.97 18.32
CA ASN A 213 11.92 -7.63 18.66
C ASN A 213 10.80 -6.63 18.42
N LYS A 214 10.27 -6.04 19.51
CA LYS A 214 9.19 -5.04 19.47
C LYS A 214 9.49 -3.81 18.61
N ASN A 215 10.78 -3.46 18.44
CA ASN A 215 11.16 -2.33 17.59
C ASN A 215 10.99 -2.66 16.10
N LEU A 216 10.79 -3.94 15.75
CA LEU A 216 10.49 -4.38 14.39
C LEU A 216 8.99 -4.41 14.08
N ASP A 217 8.13 -3.94 14.99
CA ASP A 217 6.74 -3.60 14.68
C ASP A 217 6.65 -2.22 13.99
N TYR A 218 7.41 -2.02 12.92
CA TYR A 218 7.38 -0.80 12.12
C TYR A 218 6.28 -0.84 11.06
N TYR A 219 6.03 0.28 10.39
CA TYR A 219 4.98 0.38 9.37
C TYR A 219 5.48 -0.11 8.02
N SER A 220 4.86 -1.17 7.51
CA SER A 220 5.13 -1.68 6.18
C SER A 220 3.92 -2.41 5.60
N PRO A 221 3.43 -2.04 4.39
CA PRO A 221 3.83 -0.86 3.62
C PRO A 221 3.19 0.45 4.12
N VAL A 222 3.69 1.58 3.61
CA VAL A 222 3.18 2.94 3.83
C VAL A 222 2.93 3.67 2.51
N ILE A 223 2.03 4.63 2.50
CA ILE A 223 1.90 5.61 1.42
C ILE A 223 2.87 6.76 1.69
N ILE A 224 3.78 7.03 0.76
CA ILE A 224 4.69 8.18 0.77
C ILE A 224 4.22 9.26 -0.20
N ALA A 225 4.64 10.49 0.07
CA ALA A 225 4.42 11.63 -0.80
C ALA A 225 5.65 12.54 -0.88
N ASN A 226 5.78 13.26 -2.00
CA ASN A 226 6.82 14.26 -2.21
C ASN A 226 6.58 15.50 -1.32
N ASN A 227 7.62 15.98 -0.63
CA ASN A 227 7.48 17.10 0.32
C ASN A 227 7.08 18.42 -0.34
N ASP A 228 7.58 18.72 -1.54
CA ASP A 228 7.22 19.94 -2.28
C ASP A 228 5.76 19.87 -2.73
N TYR A 229 5.33 18.71 -3.24
CA TYR A 229 3.93 18.48 -3.57
C TYR A 229 3.01 18.66 -2.36
N LEU A 230 3.36 18.09 -1.19
CA LEU A 230 2.58 18.24 0.04
C LEU A 230 2.47 19.71 0.48
N LYS A 231 3.54 20.49 0.31
CA LYS A 231 3.58 21.93 0.63
C LYS A 231 2.67 22.74 -0.30
N GLU A 232 2.71 22.46 -1.60
CA GLU A 232 1.97 23.19 -2.63
C GLU A 232 0.50 22.75 -2.76
N ASN A 233 0.20 21.48 -2.48
CA ASN A 233 -1.07 20.83 -2.77
C ASN A 233 -1.71 20.21 -1.51
N LYS A 234 -1.53 20.82 -0.34
CA LYS A 234 -1.96 20.27 0.97
C LYS A 234 -3.41 19.79 1.01
N GLU A 235 -4.34 20.59 0.52
CA GLU A 235 -5.77 20.22 0.54
C GLU A 235 -6.11 19.13 -0.48
N GLU A 236 -5.40 19.06 -1.60
CA GLU A 236 -5.53 17.96 -2.55
C GLU A 236 -4.97 16.66 -1.97
N ALA A 237 -3.83 16.71 -1.28
CA ALA A 237 -3.29 15.54 -0.61
C ALA A 237 -4.27 14.95 0.42
N LYS A 238 -4.92 15.81 1.21
CA LYS A 238 -6.00 15.39 2.13
C LYS A 238 -7.18 14.76 1.41
N LYS A 239 -7.61 15.32 0.28
CA LYS A 239 -8.69 14.77 -0.55
C LYS A 239 -8.36 13.36 -1.05
N VAL A 240 -7.16 13.19 -1.62
CA VAL A 240 -6.66 11.89 -2.09
C VAL A 240 -6.67 10.87 -0.96
N LEU A 241 -6.06 11.20 0.19
CA LEU A 241 -5.97 10.28 1.31
C LEU A 241 -7.31 9.98 1.98
N ARG A 242 -8.24 10.96 2.05
CA ARG A 242 -9.60 10.73 2.54
C ARG A 242 -10.37 9.74 1.65
N ALA A 243 -10.25 9.86 0.33
CA ALA A 243 -10.85 8.91 -0.59
C ALA A 243 -10.22 7.51 -0.47
N ILE A 244 -8.89 7.44 -0.37
CA ILE A 244 -8.17 6.17 -0.16
C ILE A 244 -8.58 5.52 1.16
N LYS A 245 -8.70 6.30 2.25
CA LYS A 245 -9.18 5.83 3.56
C LYS A 245 -10.55 5.17 3.46
N LYS A 246 -11.51 5.78 2.74
CA LYS A 246 -12.81 5.15 2.48
C LYS A 246 -12.65 3.79 1.77
N GLY A 247 -11.72 3.66 0.83
CA GLY A 247 -11.44 2.41 0.13
C GLY A 247 -10.89 1.30 1.04
N TYR A 248 -9.95 1.62 1.92
CA TYR A 248 -9.44 0.64 2.89
C TYR A 248 -10.47 0.30 3.97
N VAL A 249 -11.25 1.27 4.46
CA VAL A 249 -12.37 1.01 5.38
C VAL A 249 -13.38 0.06 4.74
N TYR A 250 -13.73 0.27 3.47
CA TYR A 250 -14.59 -0.65 2.74
C TYR A 250 -13.96 -2.05 2.63
N ALA A 251 -12.65 -2.15 2.37
CA ALA A 251 -11.95 -3.42 2.28
C ALA A 251 -11.86 -4.16 3.63
N ILE A 252 -11.91 -3.45 4.76
CA ILE A 252 -12.05 -4.02 6.10
C ILE A 252 -13.44 -4.65 6.26
N GLU A 253 -14.49 -3.96 5.81
CA GLU A 253 -15.89 -4.35 6.02
C GLU A 253 -16.39 -5.40 5.01
N HIS A 254 -15.85 -5.38 3.80
CA HIS A 254 -16.31 -6.16 2.66
C HIS A 254 -15.15 -6.89 1.96
N PRO A 255 -14.42 -7.79 2.66
CA PRO A 255 -13.18 -8.36 2.14
C PRO A 255 -13.35 -9.15 0.85
N GLU A 256 -14.45 -9.89 0.67
CA GLU A 256 -14.66 -10.69 -0.55
C GLU A 256 -14.90 -9.82 -1.78
N GLU A 257 -15.73 -8.78 -1.64
CA GLU A 257 -16.00 -7.85 -2.74
C GLU A 257 -14.76 -7.00 -3.05
N ALA A 258 -14.01 -6.60 -2.03
CA ALA A 258 -12.76 -5.87 -2.20
C ALA A 258 -11.73 -6.70 -2.96
N ALA A 259 -11.64 -8.02 -2.69
CA ALA A 259 -10.83 -8.95 -3.47
C ALA A 259 -11.28 -9.03 -4.93
N ASP A 260 -12.58 -9.06 -5.20
CA ASP A 260 -13.11 -9.06 -6.57
C ASP A 260 -12.76 -7.77 -7.33
N ILE A 261 -12.81 -6.63 -6.65
CA ILE A 261 -12.39 -5.34 -7.21
C ILE A 261 -10.89 -5.34 -7.54
N LEU A 262 -10.05 -5.89 -6.67
CA LEU A 262 -8.61 -6.04 -6.94
C LEU A 262 -8.38 -6.89 -8.20
N ILE A 263 -9.03 -8.06 -8.29
CA ILE A 263 -8.90 -9.00 -9.42
C ILE A 263 -9.31 -8.34 -10.73
N LYS A 264 -10.38 -7.53 -10.73
CA LYS A 264 -10.82 -6.77 -11.92
C LYS A 264 -9.71 -5.87 -12.47
N ASN A 265 -8.84 -5.35 -11.59
CA ASN A 265 -7.74 -4.45 -11.94
C ASN A 265 -6.39 -5.15 -12.11
N ALA A 266 -6.32 -6.47 -11.87
CA ALA A 266 -5.13 -7.30 -11.99
C ALA A 266 -5.45 -8.60 -12.74
N PRO A 267 -5.51 -8.57 -14.09
CA PRO A 267 -5.90 -9.72 -14.92
C PRO A 267 -5.09 -10.99 -14.67
N GLU A 268 -3.84 -10.86 -14.23
CA GLU A 268 -2.95 -11.95 -13.83
C GLU A 268 -3.42 -12.72 -12.60
N LEU A 269 -4.35 -12.15 -11.81
CA LEU A 269 -4.93 -12.77 -10.61
C LEU A 269 -6.29 -13.42 -10.86
N LYS A 270 -6.85 -13.35 -12.08
CA LYS A 270 -8.21 -13.79 -12.40
C LYS A 270 -8.52 -15.25 -12.01
N ASP A 271 -7.53 -16.13 -12.16
CA ASP A 271 -7.67 -17.57 -11.88
C ASP A 271 -7.24 -17.93 -10.43
N LYS A 272 -6.96 -16.92 -9.60
CA LYS A 272 -6.45 -17.08 -8.23
C LYS A 272 -7.43 -16.56 -7.17
N ARG A 273 -8.71 -16.40 -7.50
CA ARG A 273 -9.72 -15.75 -6.63
C ARG A 273 -9.71 -16.25 -5.18
N ASN A 274 -9.68 -17.56 -4.96
CA ASN A 274 -9.70 -18.12 -3.60
C ASN A 274 -8.50 -17.66 -2.76
N PHE A 275 -7.30 -17.66 -3.33
CA PHE A 275 -6.10 -17.14 -2.69
C PHE A 275 -6.24 -15.65 -2.35
N ILE A 276 -6.73 -14.84 -3.29
CA ILE A 276 -6.92 -13.40 -3.08
C ILE A 276 -7.95 -13.12 -1.99
N VAL A 277 -9.07 -13.86 -1.96
CA VAL A 277 -10.10 -13.71 -0.93
C VAL A 277 -9.56 -14.04 0.45
N GLU A 278 -8.80 -15.13 0.61
CA GLU A 278 -8.23 -15.51 1.92
C GLU A 278 -7.14 -14.52 2.37
N SER A 279 -6.35 -14.00 1.43
CA SER A 279 -5.44 -12.90 1.66
C SER A 279 -6.15 -11.63 2.14
N GLN A 280 -7.23 -11.25 1.45
CA GLN A 280 -8.01 -10.06 1.78
C GLN A 280 -8.75 -10.19 3.12
N LYS A 281 -9.27 -11.38 3.44
CA LYS A 281 -9.86 -11.68 4.76
C LYS A 281 -8.84 -11.56 5.88
N TYR A 282 -7.61 -12.03 5.65
CA TYR A 282 -6.53 -11.82 6.61
C TYR A 282 -6.24 -10.32 6.78
N LEU A 283 -6.00 -9.58 5.70
CA LEU A 283 -5.66 -8.15 5.75
C LEU A 283 -6.79 -7.25 6.28
N SER A 284 -8.06 -7.61 6.08
CA SER A 284 -9.19 -6.87 6.65
C SER A 284 -9.08 -6.68 8.17
N LYS A 285 -8.38 -7.60 8.85
CA LYS A 285 -8.12 -7.57 10.29
C LYS A 285 -6.77 -6.90 10.65
N GLN A 286 -5.93 -6.59 9.67
CA GLN A 286 -4.58 -6.05 9.85
C GLN A 286 -4.44 -4.60 9.38
N TYR A 287 -5.31 -4.14 8.46
CA TYR A 287 -5.29 -2.75 7.99
C TYR A 287 -5.43 -1.76 9.15
N ALA A 288 -6.38 -1.99 10.06
CA ALA A 288 -6.52 -1.25 11.31
C ALA A 288 -7.39 -2.01 12.34
N THR A 289 -6.99 -1.96 13.61
CA THR A 289 -7.75 -2.39 14.79
C THR A 289 -8.96 -1.49 15.03
N ASN A 290 -8.81 -0.19 14.74
CA ASN A 290 -9.90 0.76 14.62
C ASN A 290 -9.92 1.35 13.20
N LYS A 291 -10.90 0.93 12.39
CA LYS A 291 -11.07 1.37 11.00
C LYS A 291 -11.14 2.89 10.84
N ASP A 292 -11.69 3.63 11.81
CA ASP A 292 -11.82 5.10 11.74
C ASP A 292 -10.45 5.80 11.81
N ARG A 293 -9.44 5.09 12.34
CA ARG A 293 -8.06 5.54 12.47
C ARG A 293 -7.12 4.88 11.46
N TRP A 294 -7.66 4.23 10.42
CA TRP A 294 -6.83 3.66 9.36
C TRP A 294 -5.88 4.72 8.79
N GLY A 295 -4.63 4.34 8.58
CA GLY A 295 -3.59 5.21 8.05
C GLY A 295 -2.83 6.04 9.08
N GLU A 296 -3.31 6.17 10.33
CA GLU A 296 -2.61 6.93 11.35
C GLU A 296 -1.33 6.23 11.85
N PHE A 297 -0.30 7.04 12.10
CA PHE A 297 0.94 6.61 12.75
C PHE A 297 0.92 6.91 14.26
N ASP A 298 1.20 5.91 15.08
CA ASP A 298 1.79 6.07 16.41
C ASP A 298 3.26 6.54 16.29
N ALA A 299 3.52 7.74 16.79
CA ALA A 299 4.83 8.39 16.74
C ALA A 299 5.91 7.65 17.57
N ASN A 300 5.54 7.08 18.72
CA ASN A 300 6.49 6.35 19.56
C ASN A 300 6.97 5.09 18.84
N ARG A 301 6.06 4.38 18.16
CA ARG A 301 6.39 3.19 17.38
C ARG A 301 7.23 3.53 16.15
N TRP A 302 6.88 4.59 15.42
CA TRP A 302 7.69 5.07 14.31
C TRP A 302 9.13 5.37 14.77
N ASN A 303 9.25 6.15 15.85
CA ASN A 303 10.54 6.56 16.41
C ASN A 303 11.31 5.37 17.00
N ALA A 304 10.65 4.38 17.60
CA ALA A 304 11.32 3.20 18.16
C ALA A 304 12.10 2.41 17.11
N PHE A 305 11.56 2.29 15.89
CA PHE A 305 12.28 1.64 14.80
C PHE A 305 13.47 2.47 14.31
N TYR A 306 13.33 3.79 14.13
CA TYR A 306 14.46 4.65 13.72
C TYR A 306 15.54 4.81 14.79
N ARG A 307 15.18 4.78 16.07
CA ARG A 307 16.16 4.67 17.16
C ARG A 307 16.90 3.33 17.10
N TRP A 308 16.20 2.22 16.86
CA TRP A 308 16.85 0.93 16.65
C TRP A 308 17.81 0.95 15.45
N ILE A 309 17.44 1.62 14.35
CA ILE A 309 18.33 1.86 13.19
C ILE A 309 19.60 2.61 13.60
N ASN A 310 19.44 3.71 14.37
CA ASN A 310 20.56 4.52 14.83
C ASN A 310 21.47 3.76 15.81
N ASP A 311 20.88 3.07 16.80
CA ASP A 311 21.61 2.31 17.83
C ASP A 311 22.47 1.19 17.23
N ASN A 312 22.07 0.68 16.06
CA ASN A 312 22.81 -0.35 15.31
C ASN A 312 23.70 0.23 14.20
N ASN A 313 23.82 1.56 14.09
CA ASN A 313 24.62 2.26 13.08
C ASN A 313 24.33 1.81 11.64
N ILE A 314 23.06 1.55 11.33
CA ILE A 314 22.65 0.99 10.01
C ILE A 314 22.66 2.07 8.92
N VAL A 315 22.43 3.33 9.29
CA VAL A 315 22.43 4.48 8.38
C VAL A 315 23.58 5.43 8.66
N GLU A 316 24.03 6.15 7.63
CA GLU A 316 25.16 7.07 7.71
C GLU A 316 24.91 8.26 8.65
N LYS A 317 23.70 8.82 8.61
CA LYS A 317 23.30 9.95 9.47
C LYS A 317 22.13 9.52 10.34
N PRO A 318 22.22 9.68 11.66
CA PRO A 318 21.12 9.33 12.56
C PRO A 318 19.83 10.07 12.22
N LEU A 319 18.71 9.35 12.31
CA LEU A 319 17.37 9.88 12.10
C LEU A 319 16.84 10.45 13.42
N ALA A 320 16.43 11.72 13.44
CA ALA A 320 15.81 12.32 14.61
C ALA A 320 14.37 11.79 14.81
N ASP A 321 13.84 11.93 16.01
CA ASP A 321 12.43 11.63 16.28
C ASP A 321 11.52 12.45 15.35
N ASN A 322 10.44 11.82 14.89
CA ASN A 322 9.44 12.37 13.98
C ASN A 322 9.96 12.64 12.56
N THR A 323 11.13 12.11 12.19
CA THR A 323 11.62 12.19 10.81
C THR A 323 10.75 11.31 9.90
N GLY A 324 10.25 11.89 8.80
CA GLY A 324 9.74 11.12 7.66
C GLY A 324 8.28 10.65 7.72
N PHE A 325 7.47 11.08 8.68
CA PHE A 325 6.02 10.80 8.67
C PHE A 325 5.17 12.02 9.07
N SER A 326 3.88 12.00 8.70
CA SER A 326 2.90 13.00 9.14
C SER A 326 1.48 12.42 9.18
N ASN A 327 0.77 12.69 10.28
CA ASN A 327 -0.67 12.42 10.43
C ASN A 327 -1.56 13.57 9.96
N ASP A 328 -1.01 14.66 9.40
CA ASP A 328 -1.79 15.85 9.05
C ASP A 328 -2.68 15.67 7.83
N TYR A 329 -2.48 14.60 7.07
CA TYR A 329 -3.15 14.34 5.81
C TYR A 329 -4.22 13.24 5.87
N ILE A 330 -4.27 12.45 6.97
CA ILE A 330 -5.11 11.24 7.08
C ILE A 330 -6.28 11.35 8.09
N LYS A 331 -6.61 12.57 8.50
CA LYS A 331 -7.68 12.86 9.45
C LYS A 331 -9.06 12.67 8.83
#